data_AF-A0A9P1BS53-F1
#
_entry.id   AF-A0A9P1BS53-F1
#
_cell.length_a   1.000
_cell.length_b   1.000
_cell.length_c   1.000
_cell.angle_alpha   90.00
_cell.angle_beta   90.00
_cell.angle_gamma   90.00
#
_symmetry.space_group_name_H-M   'P 1'
#
loop_
_entity.id
_entity.type
_entity.pdbx_description
1 polymer ?
#
loop_
_entity_poly.entity_id
_entity_poly.type
_entity_poly.pdbx_seq_one_letter_code
_entity_poly.pdbx_strand_id
1 'polypeptide(L)'
;MRRHAPGRVLSRKWSIDRSYSPQCGRPFKDAGITQFLQEEPQGFTAALKRSLFDFQVHEIDLQGEEIHLGAMGPPPTSPDVCDKWYLHFRLYKEGMDTLEATSRLCRFLGRPPQNFRFAGHKDRCAVTVQQLSCTSLEPAKLLGVLEHQDWDHRLAFSHLEIKQNYLNLGDLSGNRFNVVMRQVPMKEPGAGGTTASDLVERRCESLKARGFLNYFGPQRFGSQLIRSDQIGAALLEHDFSRALRLILGDVQIMAPAPAPLGELLWDQAAKEAQDQVLTHWRSGSVAEAAEKALPLMPKRYNLERGVLKSLAQGLNAEETLQKLPRHLLMLYVKAAQSRIFNEVLSRRVARHGVTPQLGDMAKARSGKLVHLDEETLPMAMDGKL
;
A
#
# COMPACT_ATOMS: atom_id res chain seq x y z
N MET A 1 -33.61 33.70 27.78
CA MET A 1 -32.50 32.97 28.43
C MET A 1 -32.93 31.54 28.73
N ARG A 2 -32.59 30.58 27.86
CA ARG A 2 -32.60 29.15 28.18
C ARG A 2 -31.23 28.62 27.77
N ARG A 3 -30.42 28.24 28.77
CA ARG A 3 -29.05 27.74 28.59
C ARG A 3 -29.14 26.32 28.01
N HIS A 4 -28.55 26.10 26.84
CA HIS A 4 -28.30 24.75 26.33
C HIS A 4 -27.17 24.11 27.14
N ALA A 5 -27.42 22.89 27.61
CA ALA A 5 -26.44 22.06 28.28
C ALA A 5 -25.37 21.58 27.26
N PRO A 6 -24.08 21.54 27.63
CA PRO A 6 -23.03 21.03 26.76
C PRO A 6 -23.16 19.50 26.59
N GLY A 7 -23.10 19.05 25.34
CA GLY A 7 -23.19 17.64 24.96
C GLY A 7 -22.07 16.81 25.61
N ARG A 8 -22.44 15.61 26.06
CA ARG A 8 -21.52 14.60 26.61
C ARG A 8 -20.48 14.22 25.56
N VAL A 9 -19.24 14.65 25.75
CA VAL A 9 -18.08 14.08 25.05
C VAL A 9 -17.86 12.68 25.64
N LEU A 10 -18.20 11.65 24.87
CA LEU A 10 -17.85 10.26 25.19
C LEU A 10 -16.32 10.12 25.08
N SER A 11 -15.63 10.26 26.21
CA SER A 11 -14.21 9.96 26.33
C SER A 11 -14.00 8.44 26.25
N ARG A 12 -13.85 7.92 25.02
CA ARG A 12 -13.35 6.55 24.85
C ARG A 12 -11.88 6.52 25.25
N LYS A 13 -11.56 5.79 26.32
CA LYS A 13 -10.19 5.41 26.67
C LYS A 13 -9.60 4.60 25.51
N TRP A 14 -8.77 5.24 24.71
CA TRP A 14 -7.92 4.53 23.75
C TRP A 14 -6.81 3.83 24.54
N SER A 15 -6.75 2.50 24.47
CA SER A 15 -5.59 1.77 24.98
C SER A 15 -4.37 2.19 24.17
N ILE A 16 -3.43 2.86 24.82
CA ILE A 16 -2.24 3.50 24.22
C ILE A 16 -1.29 2.48 23.56
N ASP A 17 -1.48 1.18 23.77
CA ASP A 17 -0.49 0.15 23.44
C ASP A 17 -0.60 -0.54 22.07
N ARG A 18 -1.57 -0.21 21.22
CA ARG A 18 -1.65 -0.80 19.87
C ARG A 18 -1.10 0.16 18.82
N SER A 19 0.04 -0.18 18.21
CA SER A 19 0.47 0.47 16.97
C SER A 19 -0.56 0.20 15.87
N TYR A 20 -1.01 1.23 15.15
CA TYR A 20 -1.99 1.05 14.07
C TYR A 20 -1.36 0.47 12.81
N SER A 21 -0.04 0.59 12.65
CA SER A 21 0.68 -0.12 11.60
C SER A 21 0.79 -1.60 11.97
N PRO A 22 0.34 -2.54 11.12
CA PRO A 22 0.86 -3.90 11.23
C PRO A 22 2.38 -3.79 11.11
N GLN A 23 3.11 -4.36 12.08
CA GLN A 23 4.56 -4.47 11.94
C GLN A 23 4.80 -5.35 10.73
N CYS A 24 5.39 -4.79 9.67
CA CYS A 24 5.93 -5.63 8.62
C CYS A 24 7.14 -6.33 9.23
N GLY A 25 6.97 -7.61 9.59
CA GLY A 25 8.03 -8.40 10.22
C GLY A 25 9.25 -8.65 9.31
N ARG A 26 9.24 -8.13 8.09
CA ARG A 26 10.34 -8.23 7.13
C ARG A 26 11.37 -7.13 7.38
N PRO A 27 12.63 -7.48 7.69
CA PRO A 27 13.73 -6.52 7.75
C PRO A 27 13.95 -5.80 6.41
N PHE A 28 14.37 -4.53 6.45
CA PHE A 28 14.71 -3.75 5.25
C PHE A 28 15.75 -4.45 4.35
N LYS A 29 16.77 -5.07 4.95
CA LYS A 29 17.79 -5.84 4.21
C LYS A 29 17.19 -6.99 3.39
N ASP A 30 16.17 -7.67 3.91
CA ASP A 30 15.52 -8.78 3.21
C ASP A 30 14.74 -8.26 2.00
N ALA A 31 14.30 -7.00 2.03
CA ALA A 31 13.67 -6.30 0.91
C ALA A 31 14.70 -5.69 -0.08
N GLY A 32 16.01 -5.87 0.14
CA GLY A 32 17.06 -5.30 -0.71
C GLY A 32 17.37 -3.84 -0.43
N ILE A 33 16.95 -3.33 0.72
CA ILE A 33 17.19 -1.94 1.14
C ILE A 33 18.40 -1.97 2.06
N THR A 34 19.57 -1.65 1.49
CA THR A 34 20.85 -1.76 2.22
C THR A 34 21.68 -0.48 2.23
N GLN A 35 21.37 0.48 1.36
CA GLN A 35 22.11 1.74 1.24
C GLN A 35 21.25 2.93 1.66
N PHE A 36 21.91 4.00 2.10
CA PHE A 36 21.33 5.31 2.41
C PHE A 36 22.14 6.39 1.70
N LEU A 37 21.57 7.58 1.48
CA LEU A 37 22.28 8.69 0.83
C LEU A 37 23.34 9.34 1.73
N GLN A 38 23.21 9.19 3.04
CA GLN A 38 24.06 9.86 4.02
C GLN A 38 25.30 9.04 4.33
N GLU A 39 26.40 9.77 4.49
CA GLU A 39 27.70 9.24 4.91
C GLU A 39 27.77 9.05 6.44
N GLU A 40 27.02 9.87 7.20
CA GLU A 40 26.89 9.68 8.64
C GLU A 40 25.97 8.48 8.95
N PRO A 41 26.48 7.42 9.60
CA PRO A 41 25.70 6.20 9.84
C PRO A 41 24.66 6.36 10.95
N GLN A 42 24.72 7.44 11.72
CA GLN A 42 23.93 7.57 12.94
C GLN A 42 22.51 8.07 12.62
N GLY A 43 21.54 7.16 12.73
CA GLY A 43 20.12 7.49 12.77
C GLY A 43 19.64 7.85 14.17
N PHE A 44 18.35 8.16 14.28
CA PHE A 44 17.63 8.24 15.55
C PHE A 44 16.43 7.29 15.53
N THR A 45 15.98 6.89 16.70
CA THR A 45 14.76 6.07 16.83
C THR A 45 13.53 6.96 16.89
N ALA A 46 12.44 6.50 16.30
CA ALA A 46 11.14 7.14 16.40
C ALA A 46 10.02 6.11 16.21
N ALA A 47 8.89 6.35 16.85
CA ALA A 47 7.66 5.59 16.66
C ALA A 47 6.79 6.26 15.58
N LEU A 48 6.52 5.51 14.52
CA LEU A 48 5.66 5.92 13.41
C LEU A 48 4.26 5.27 13.54
N LYS A 49 3.20 5.97 13.11
CA LYS A 49 1.82 5.42 13.04
C LYS A 49 1.32 4.86 14.40
N ARG A 50 1.60 5.57 15.51
CA ARG A 50 1.02 5.25 16.84
C ARG A 50 -0.45 5.64 16.94
N SER A 51 -0.86 6.63 16.16
CA SER A 51 -2.25 7.01 15.90
C SER A 51 -2.49 7.01 14.38
N LEU A 52 -3.73 6.77 13.94
CA LEU A 52 -4.11 6.95 12.53
C LEU A 52 -3.84 8.39 12.05
N PHE A 53 -4.00 9.35 12.96
CA PHE A 53 -3.81 10.79 12.70
C PHE A 53 -2.33 11.21 12.61
N ASP A 54 -1.39 10.33 12.98
CA ASP A 54 0.05 10.58 12.85
C ASP A 54 0.53 10.46 11.39
N PHE A 55 -0.30 9.92 10.50
CA PHE A 55 0.05 9.71 9.11
C PHE A 55 -1.12 10.16 8.24
N GLN A 56 -1.00 11.38 7.72
CA GLN A 56 -2.02 11.99 6.89
C GLN A 56 -1.54 12.07 5.45
N VAL A 57 -2.41 11.69 4.51
CA VAL A 57 -2.07 11.66 3.08
C VAL A 57 -3.13 12.43 2.31
N HIS A 58 -2.70 13.50 1.65
CA HIS A 58 -3.53 14.29 0.75
C HIS A 58 -3.06 14.04 -0.67
N GLU A 59 -3.96 13.60 -1.54
CA GLU A 59 -3.65 13.48 -2.97
C GLU A 59 -3.31 14.85 -3.56
N ILE A 60 -2.37 14.88 -4.50
CA ILE A 60 -2.08 16.08 -5.30
C ILE A 60 -2.55 15.78 -6.72
N ASP A 61 -3.47 16.59 -7.23
CA ASP A 61 -4.01 16.38 -8.57
C ASP A 61 -2.98 16.72 -9.67
N LEU A 62 -3.37 16.55 -10.94
CA LEU A 62 -2.48 16.81 -12.08
C LEU A 62 -2.17 18.30 -12.26
N GLN A 63 -2.94 19.19 -11.63
CA GLN A 63 -2.70 20.63 -11.63
C GLN A 63 -1.71 21.04 -10.52
N GLY A 64 -1.40 20.14 -9.59
CA GLY A 64 -0.50 20.38 -8.47
C GLY A 64 -1.22 20.82 -7.20
N GLU A 65 -2.56 20.78 -7.18
CA GLU A 65 -3.35 21.20 -6.03
C GLU A 65 -3.47 20.07 -4.99
N GLU A 66 -3.21 20.41 -3.72
CA GLU A 66 -3.41 19.49 -2.61
C GLU A 66 -4.91 19.32 -2.32
N ILE A 67 -5.36 18.07 -2.31
CA ILE A 67 -6.76 17.73 -2.10
C ILE A 67 -7.07 17.67 -0.61
N HIS A 68 -7.92 18.60 -0.15
CA HIS A 68 -8.39 18.69 1.23
C HIS A 68 -9.91 18.50 1.33
N LEU A 69 -10.37 17.97 2.46
CA LEU A 69 -11.79 18.04 2.80
C LEU A 69 -12.13 19.51 3.05
N GLY A 70 -13.20 20.00 2.43
CA GLY A 70 -13.66 21.37 2.62
C GLY A 70 -15.16 21.46 2.81
N ALA A 71 -15.66 22.70 2.88
CA ALA A 71 -17.08 22.95 3.04
C ALA A 71 -17.89 22.37 1.87
N MET A 72 -19.07 21.84 2.19
CA MET A 72 -20.04 21.42 1.18
C MET A 72 -20.66 22.66 0.53
N GLY A 73 -20.37 22.87 -0.76
CA GLY A 73 -21.14 23.79 -1.59
C GLY A 73 -22.53 23.23 -1.92
N PRO A 74 -23.41 24.02 -2.55
CA PRO A 74 -24.68 23.50 -3.07
C PRO A 74 -24.40 22.33 -4.02
N PRO A 75 -25.16 21.22 -3.95
CA PRO A 75 -24.95 20.08 -4.84
C PRO A 75 -25.18 20.52 -6.29
N PRO A 76 -24.33 20.09 -7.24
CA PRO A 76 -24.54 20.42 -8.64
C PRO A 76 -25.82 19.76 -9.16
N THR A 77 -26.44 20.37 -10.17
CA THR A 77 -27.60 19.78 -10.85
C THR A 77 -27.13 18.68 -11.79
N SER A 78 -27.75 17.51 -11.71
CA SER A 78 -27.47 16.40 -12.64
C SER A 78 -27.83 16.81 -14.09
N PRO A 79 -27.05 16.42 -15.11
CA PRO A 79 -27.37 16.72 -16.50
C PRO A 79 -28.66 16.01 -16.94
N ASP A 80 -29.48 16.70 -17.75
CA ASP A 80 -30.69 16.15 -18.37
C ASP A 80 -30.39 15.20 -19.56
N VAL A 81 -29.13 15.10 -19.99
CA VAL A 81 -28.72 14.48 -21.26
C VAL A 81 -28.27 13.01 -21.10
N CYS A 82 -28.49 12.20 -22.15
CA CYS A 82 -28.22 10.76 -22.24
C CYS A 82 -26.72 10.38 -22.31
N ASP A 83 -25.80 11.35 -22.38
CA ASP A 83 -24.37 11.07 -22.42
C ASP A 83 -23.82 10.64 -21.05
N LYS A 84 -22.78 9.80 -21.05
CA LYS A 84 -22.14 9.33 -19.82
C LYS A 84 -21.44 10.49 -19.11
N TRP A 85 -21.97 10.84 -17.94
CA TRP A 85 -21.37 11.80 -17.01
C TRP A 85 -20.94 11.13 -15.71
N TYR A 86 -20.09 11.82 -14.96
CA TYR A 86 -19.47 11.31 -13.75
C TYR A 86 -19.55 12.36 -12.65
N LEU A 87 -19.97 11.93 -11.46
CA LEU A 87 -19.85 12.73 -10.25
C LEU A 87 -18.45 12.56 -9.70
N HIS A 88 -17.68 13.63 -9.70
CA HIS A 88 -16.41 13.78 -9.02
C HIS A 88 -16.65 14.27 -7.60
N PHE A 89 -15.91 13.73 -6.64
CA PHE A 89 -15.97 14.15 -5.24
C PHE A 89 -14.67 13.79 -4.52
N ARG A 90 -14.36 14.56 -3.48
CA ARG A 90 -13.25 14.26 -2.57
C ARG A 90 -13.73 13.30 -1.49
N LEU A 91 -13.01 12.21 -1.29
CA LEU A 91 -13.24 11.22 -0.25
C LEU A 91 -12.21 11.40 0.87
N TYR A 92 -12.70 11.64 2.08
CA TYR A 92 -11.94 11.47 3.32
C TYR A 92 -12.19 10.07 3.89
N LYS A 93 -11.13 9.38 4.34
CA LYS A 93 -11.25 8.08 5.02
C LYS A 93 -10.26 7.94 6.19
N GLU A 94 -10.68 7.25 7.25
CA GLU A 94 -9.84 6.90 8.41
C GLU A 94 -9.71 5.38 8.59
N GLY A 95 -8.48 4.87 8.67
CA GLY A 95 -8.24 3.50 9.15
C GLY A 95 -8.68 2.36 8.20
N MET A 96 -8.98 2.68 6.94
CA MET A 96 -9.44 1.75 5.91
C MET A 96 -8.72 2.00 4.58
N ASP A 97 -8.57 0.98 3.73
CA ASP A 97 -8.00 1.16 2.40
C ASP A 97 -9.05 1.67 1.40
N THR A 98 -8.59 2.13 0.24
CA THR A 98 -9.47 2.72 -0.78
C THR A 98 -10.51 1.73 -1.31
N LEU A 99 -10.20 0.43 -1.39
CA LEU A 99 -11.13 -0.59 -1.88
C LEU A 99 -12.18 -0.94 -0.82
N GLU A 100 -11.81 -0.98 0.46
CA GLU A 100 -12.74 -1.12 1.56
C GLU A 100 -13.73 0.05 1.61
N ALA A 101 -13.24 1.29 1.50
CA ALA A 101 -14.08 2.49 1.43
C ALA A 101 -15.05 2.44 0.23
N THR A 102 -14.55 2.05 -0.95
CA THR A 102 -15.36 1.91 -2.16
C THR A 102 -16.41 0.81 -2.02
N SER A 103 -16.07 -0.33 -1.41
CA SER A 103 -17.00 -1.44 -1.17
C SER A 103 -18.17 -1.02 -0.27
N ARG A 104 -17.92 -0.15 0.72
CA ARG A 104 -18.97 0.44 1.56
C ARG A 104 -19.87 1.36 0.74
N LEU A 105 -19.31 2.23 -0.10
CA LEU A 105 -20.08 3.07 -1.01
C LEU A 105 -20.97 2.24 -1.93
N CYS A 106 -20.43 1.18 -2.54
CA CYS A 106 -21.20 0.26 -3.38
C CYS A 106 -22.42 -0.31 -2.66
N ARG A 107 -22.26 -0.74 -1.40
CA ARG A 107 -23.34 -1.28 -0.58
C ARG A 107 -24.45 -0.26 -0.33
N PHE A 108 -24.11 0.96 0.09
CA PHE A 108 -25.11 1.99 0.43
C PHE A 108 -25.76 2.62 -0.80
N LEU A 109 -25.03 2.71 -1.91
CA LEU A 109 -25.52 3.35 -3.14
C LEU A 109 -26.12 2.36 -4.14
N GLY A 110 -26.04 1.05 -3.89
CA GLY A 110 -26.51 0.02 -4.82
C GLY A 110 -25.77 0.05 -6.17
N ARG A 111 -24.49 0.44 -6.16
CA ARG A 111 -23.67 0.60 -7.37
C ARG A 111 -22.57 -0.45 -7.43
N PRO A 112 -22.23 -0.96 -8.62
CA PRO A 112 -21.17 -1.94 -8.74
C PRO A 112 -19.78 -1.28 -8.63
N PRO A 113 -18.75 -2.00 -8.16
CA PRO A 113 -17.41 -1.43 -7.93
C PRO A 113 -16.78 -0.74 -9.14
N GLN A 114 -17.01 -1.25 -10.35
CA GLN A 114 -16.46 -0.65 -11.58
C GLN A 114 -16.94 0.78 -11.85
N ASN A 115 -18.05 1.21 -11.24
CA ASN A 115 -18.56 2.56 -11.43
C ASN A 115 -17.73 3.59 -10.67
N PHE A 116 -17.04 3.18 -9.59
CA PHE A 116 -16.18 4.06 -8.80
C PHE A 116 -14.74 3.97 -9.31
N ARG A 117 -14.15 5.15 -9.54
CA ARG A 117 -12.81 5.29 -10.09
C ARG A 117 -12.01 6.26 -9.22
N PHE A 118 -10.71 6.03 -9.13
CA PHE A 118 -9.77 6.85 -8.36
C PHE A 118 -8.40 6.80 -9.01
N ALA A 119 -7.56 7.80 -8.72
CA ALA A 119 -6.23 7.92 -9.32
C ALA A 119 -5.19 6.97 -8.70
N GLY A 120 -5.35 6.62 -7.43
CA GLY A 120 -4.50 5.65 -6.75
C GLY A 120 -5.10 5.14 -5.43
N HIS A 121 -4.55 4.03 -4.95
CA HIS A 121 -4.84 3.54 -3.61
C HIS A 121 -4.12 4.38 -2.55
N LYS A 122 -4.75 4.56 -1.39
CA LYS A 122 -4.15 5.23 -0.23
C LYS A 122 -4.07 4.29 0.97
N ASP A 123 -3.10 4.52 1.84
CA ASP A 123 -2.82 3.73 3.03
C ASP A 123 -4.06 3.42 3.88
N ARG A 124 -4.14 2.20 4.40
CA ARG A 124 -5.14 1.80 5.40
C ARG A 124 -4.86 2.45 6.75
N CYS A 125 -3.61 2.41 7.19
CA CYS A 125 -3.17 2.88 8.51
C CYS A 125 -2.82 4.38 8.45
N ALA A 126 -3.79 5.19 8.07
CA ALA A 126 -3.66 6.62 7.82
C ALA A 126 -5.04 7.30 7.87
N VAL A 127 -5.00 8.63 7.92
CA VAL A 127 -6.10 9.49 7.48
C VAL A 127 -5.79 9.97 6.08
N THR A 128 -6.71 9.83 5.13
CA THR A 128 -6.40 10.14 3.74
C THR A 128 -7.51 10.89 3.05
N VAL A 129 -7.15 11.85 2.19
CA VAL A 129 -8.08 12.54 1.29
C VAL A 129 -7.65 12.30 -0.15
N GLN A 130 -8.59 11.89 -1.01
CA GLN A 130 -8.33 11.60 -2.42
C GLN A 130 -9.54 11.93 -3.30
N GLN A 131 -9.32 12.12 -4.60
CA GLN A 131 -10.40 12.29 -5.56
C GLN A 131 -10.98 10.92 -5.97
N LEU A 132 -12.30 10.83 -6.00
CA LEU A 132 -13.06 9.76 -6.64
C LEU A 132 -13.95 10.32 -7.74
N SER A 133 -14.32 9.45 -8.68
CA SER A 133 -15.41 9.69 -9.62
C SER A 133 -16.34 8.49 -9.67
N CYS A 134 -17.64 8.72 -9.85
CA CYS A 134 -18.64 7.68 -9.99
C CYS A 134 -19.56 7.93 -11.20
N THR A 135 -19.75 6.89 -12.01
CA THR A 135 -20.56 6.99 -13.24
C THR A 135 -22.03 7.22 -12.90
N SER A 136 -22.61 8.30 -13.44
CA SER A 136 -24.03 8.67 -13.33
C SER A 136 -24.58 8.58 -11.90
N LEU A 137 -23.81 9.07 -10.92
CA LEU A 137 -24.22 9.15 -9.51
C LEU A 137 -24.79 10.54 -9.21
N GLU A 138 -26.07 10.62 -8.91
CA GLU A 138 -26.70 11.87 -8.48
C GLU A 138 -26.10 12.36 -7.16
N PRO A 139 -25.74 13.66 -7.06
CA PRO A 139 -25.26 14.27 -5.82
C PRO A 139 -26.13 13.98 -4.60
N ALA A 140 -27.45 14.12 -4.73
CA ALA A 140 -28.39 13.86 -3.64
C ALA A 140 -28.31 12.42 -3.10
N LYS A 141 -28.08 11.42 -3.97
CA LYS A 141 -27.90 10.02 -3.56
C LYS A 141 -26.63 9.83 -2.75
N LEU A 142 -25.53 10.49 -3.15
CA LEU A 142 -24.28 10.47 -2.39
C LEU A 142 -24.45 11.12 -1.02
N LEU A 143 -25.13 12.28 -0.94
CA LEU A 143 -25.34 12.97 0.33
C LEU A 143 -26.27 12.22 1.26
N GLY A 144 -27.32 11.59 0.73
CA GLY A 144 -28.27 10.79 1.52
C GLY A 144 -27.64 9.62 2.27
N VAL A 145 -26.47 9.11 1.84
CA VAL A 145 -25.80 8.04 2.62
C VAL A 145 -25.29 8.54 3.97
N LEU A 146 -24.98 9.83 4.11
CA LEU A 146 -24.50 10.43 5.37
C LEU A 146 -25.58 10.46 6.45
N GLU A 147 -26.86 10.41 6.04
CA GLU A 147 -28.03 10.42 6.93
C GLU A 147 -28.44 8.99 7.35
N HIS A 148 -27.86 7.96 6.74
CA HIS A 148 -28.18 6.58 7.05
C HIS A 148 -27.63 6.19 8.44
N GLN A 149 -28.46 5.57 9.28
CA GLN A 149 -28.11 5.22 10.67
C GLN A 149 -26.85 4.33 10.79
N ASP A 150 -26.65 3.43 9.83
CA ASP A 150 -25.50 2.50 9.79
C ASP A 150 -24.30 3.08 9.03
N TRP A 151 -24.30 4.37 8.70
CA TRP A 151 -23.20 5.01 7.98
C TRP A 151 -21.91 5.01 8.81
N ASP A 152 -20.77 4.76 8.16
CA ASP A 152 -19.48 4.82 8.83
C ASP A 152 -18.94 6.24 8.85
N HIS A 153 -19.02 6.89 10.01
CA HIS A 153 -18.54 8.27 10.21
C HIS A 153 -17.02 8.46 10.00
N ARG A 154 -16.26 7.39 9.76
CA ARG A 154 -14.86 7.49 9.29
C ARG A 154 -14.74 7.83 7.81
N LEU A 155 -15.86 7.96 7.10
CA LEU A 155 -15.95 8.40 5.72
C LEU A 155 -16.69 9.74 5.64
N ALA A 156 -16.12 10.68 4.89
CA ALA A 156 -16.75 11.97 4.59
C ALA A 156 -16.46 12.39 3.15
N PHE A 157 -17.31 13.28 2.62
CA PHE A 157 -17.22 13.75 1.24
C PHE A 157 -17.19 15.28 1.18
N SER A 158 -16.59 15.82 0.12
CA SER A 158 -16.72 17.24 -0.22
C SER A 158 -16.50 17.49 -1.71
N HIS A 159 -16.72 18.72 -2.16
CA HIS A 159 -16.40 19.19 -3.51
C HIS A 159 -17.01 18.32 -4.61
N LEU A 160 -18.34 18.29 -4.66
CA LEU A 160 -19.10 17.54 -5.66
C LEU A 160 -19.10 18.32 -6.98
N GLU A 161 -18.68 17.68 -8.06
CA GLU A 161 -18.57 18.30 -9.39
C GLU A 161 -18.98 17.29 -10.46
N ILE A 162 -19.70 17.74 -11.49
CA ILE A 162 -20.10 16.87 -12.61
C ILE A 162 -19.12 17.08 -13.77
N LYS A 163 -18.57 15.98 -14.29
CA LYS A 163 -17.65 15.99 -15.43
C LYS A 163 -18.03 14.94 -16.47
N GLN A 164 -17.52 15.11 -17.69
CA GLN A 164 -17.71 14.17 -18.80
C GLN A 164 -16.68 13.03 -18.80
N ASN A 165 -15.58 13.17 -18.05
CA ASN A 165 -14.55 12.16 -17.91
C ASN A 165 -14.56 11.53 -16.51
N TYR A 166 -14.02 10.33 -16.39
CA TYR A 166 -13.75 9.65 -15.14
C TYR A 166 -12.25 9.65 -14.82
N LEU A 167 -11.91 9.33 -13.58
CA LEU A 167 -10.51 9.16 -13.16
C LEU A 167 -9.92 7.83 -13.64
N ASN A 168 -8.67 7.88 -14.08
CA ASN A 168 -7.84 6.73 -14.37
C ASN A 168 -6.76 6.55 -13.31
N LEU A 169 -6.28 5.32 -13.16
CA LEU A 169 -5.10 5.06 -12.36
C LEU A 169 -3.92 5.86 -12.92
N GLY A 170 -3.28 6.67 -12.09
CA GLY A 170 -2.22 7.59 -12.51
C GLY A 170 -2.65 9.03 -12.74
N ASP A 171 -3.94 9.37 -12.62
CA ASP A 171 -4.44 10.75 -12.72
C ASP A 171 -4.17 11.58 -11.44
N LEU A 172 -2.93 11.52 -10.94
CA LEU A 172 -2.42 12.30 -9.82
C LEU A 172 -0.95 12.64 -10.09
N SER A 173 -0.49 13.80 -9.60
CA SER A 173 0.93 14.16 -9.68
C SER A 173 1.74 13.64 -8.48
N GLY A 174 1.08 13.43 -7.33
CA GLY A 174 1.76 12.98 -6.13
C GLY A 174 0.86 12.93 -4.89
N ASN A 175 1.49 12.88 -3.73
CA ASN A 175 0.81 12.89 -2.44
C ASN A 175 1.57 13.80 -1.48
N ARG A 176 0.83 14.66 -0.77
CA ARG A 176 1.32 15.39 0.38
C ARG A 176 1.19 14.52 1.62
N PHE A 177 2.31 14.27 2.28
CA PHE A 177 2.36 13.53 3.53
C PHE A 177 2.56 14.51 4.70
N ASN A 178 1.71 14.42 5.72
CA ASN A 178 1.97 15.00 7.03
C ASN A 178 2.23 13.85 8.00
N VAL A 179 3.46 13.75 8.50
CA VAL A 179 3.94 12.61 9.30
C VAL A 179 4.39 13.09 10.67
N VAL A 180 3.81 12.50 11.71
CA VAL A 180 4.20 12.72 13.10
C VAL A 180 5.05 11.55 13.56
N MET A 181 6.31 11.85 13.89
CA MET A 181 7.22 10.92 14.55
C MET A 181 7.12 11.11 16.07
N ARG A 182 6.78 10.06 16.81
CA ARG A 182 6.64 10.09 18.27
C ARG A 182 7.81 9.42 18.96
N GLN A 183 7.98 9.66 20.26
CA GLN A 183 9.02 9.01 21.08
C GLN A 183 10.43 9.19 20.51
N VAL A 184 10.69 10.33 19.89
CA VAL A 184 12.05 10.73 19.51
C VAL A 184 12.83 10.94 20.82
N PRO A 185 13.99 10.28 21.00
CA PRO A 185 14.82 10.46 22.20
C PRO A 185 15.13 11.94 22.43
N MET A 186 15.22 12.40 23.68
CA MET A 186 15.55 13.81 24.00
C MET A 186 17.06 14.05 24.12
N LYS A 187 17.84 13.00 24.37
CA LYS A 187 19.30 13.02 24.49
C LYS A 187 19.86 11.84 23.72
N GLU A 188 21.05 12.04 23.13
CA GLU A 188 21.79 10.96 22.52
C GLU A 188 22.24 9.94 23.57
N PRO A 189 22.09 8.62 23.34
CA PRO A 189 22.82 7.62 24.10
C PRO A 189 24.30 7.73 23.72
N GLY A 190 25.12 8.34 24.57
CA GLY A 190 26.58 8.25 24.50
C GLY A 190 27.33 9.39 23.77
N ALA A 191 26.67 10.46 23.31
CA ALA A 191 27.36 11.63 22.77
C ALA A 191 27.22 12.83 23.71
N GLY A 192 28.35 13.33 24.20
CA GLY A 192 28.40 14.60 24.92
C GLY A 192 28.24 15.76 23.95
N GLY A 193 27.07 16.41 23.95
CA GLY A 193 26.92 17.79 23.47
C GLY A 193 25.85 18.05 22.39
N THR A 194 25.42 17.05 21.64
CA THR A 194 24.41 17.23 20.58
C THR A 194 23.02 16.90 21.10
N THR A 195 22.03 17.78 20.88
CA THR A 195 20.65 17.47 21.24
C THR A 195 20.01 16.60 20.16
N ALA A 196 19.03 15.78 20.53
CA ALA A 196 18.30 15.01 19.54
C ALA A 196 17.52 15.90 18.53
N SER A 197 17.20 17.13 18.92
CA SER A 197 16.59 18.12 18.02
C SER A 197 17.53 18.47 16.87
N ASP A 198 18.81 18.71 17.17
CA ASP A 198 19.82 19.07 16.16
C ASP A 198 20.07 17.91 15.18
N LEU A 199 20.03 16.67 15.67
CA LEU A 199 20.12 15.50 14.80
C LEU A 199 18.90 15.39 13.87
N VAL A 200 17.68 15.54 14.40
CA VAL A 200 16.46 15.48 13.57
C VAL A 200 16.45 16.57 12.52
N GLU A 201 16.80 17.80 12.89
CA GLU A 201 16.86 18.93 11.97
C GLU A 201 17.85 18.68 10.83
N ARG A 202 19.09 18.28 11.14
CA ARG A 202 20.10 17.91 10.13
C ARG A 202 19.62 16.78 9.20
N ARG A 203 18.90 15.80 9.72
CA ARG A 203 18.34 14.70 8.90
C ARG A 203 17.22 15.20 7.98
N CYS A 204 16.35 16.08 8.46
CA CYS A 204 15.30 16.72 7.65
C CYS A 204 15.88 17.64 6.55
N GLU A 205 16.89 18.44 6.87
CA GLU A 205 17.59 19.29 5.90
C GLU A 205 18.25 18.47 4.79
N SER A 206 18.93 17.38 5.17
CA SER A 206 19.54 16.47 4.20
C SER A 206 18.50 15.81 3.29
N LEU A 207 17.36 15.36 3.84
CA LEU A 207 16.25 14.83 3.05
C LEU A 207 15.70 15.89 2.08
N LYS A 208 15.57 17.14 2.52
CA LYS A 208 15.11 18.25 1.67
C LYS A 208 16.10 18.56 0.53
N ALA A 209 17.40 18.56 0.82
CA ALA A 209 18.44 18.94 -0.13
C ALA A 209 18.79 17.81 -1.12
N ARG A 210 18.82 16.56 -0.66
CA ARG A 210 19.33 15.41 -1.43
C ARG A 210 18.26 14.36 -1.76
N GLY A 211 17.08 14.44 -1.15
CA GLY A 211 16.04 13.44 -1.29
C GLY A 211 16.38 12.13 -0.57
N PHE A 212 15.95 11.02 -1.16
CA PHE A 212 16.17 9.67 -0.65
C PHE A 212 16.30 8.68 -1.81
N LEU A 213 16.85 7.49 -1.54
CA LEU A 213 16.89 6.41 -2.51
C LEU A 213 15.50 5.81 -2.68
N ASN A 214 14.96 5.86 -3.90
CA ASN A 214 13.58 5.50 -4.23
C ASN A 214 13.33 3.97 -4.25
N TYR A 215 13.55 3.30 -3.12
CA TYR A 215 13.29 1.87 -2.96
C TYR A 215 11.79 1.55 -2.93
N PHE A 216 11.45 0.32 -3.33
CA PHE A 216 10.18 -0.29 -2.93
C PHE A 216 10.25 -0.73 -1.47
N GLY A 217 9.38 -0.18 -0.61
CA GLY A 217 9.35 -0.51 0.82
C GLY A 217 8.91 -1.96 1.11
N PRO A 218 9.14 -2.47 2.34
CA PRO A 218 8.80 -3.84 2.74
C PRO A 218 7.34 -4.24 2.45
N GLN A 219 6.41 -3.29 2.54
CA GLN A 219 4.98 -3.49 2.26
C GLN A 219 4.72 -3.99 0.83
N ARG A 220 5.58 -3.64 -0.13
CA ARG A 220 5.49 -4.11 -1.53
C ARG A 220 5.66 -5.63 -1.65
N PHE A 221 6.31 -6.24 -0.67
CA PHE A 221 6.64 -7.66 -0.69
C PHE A 221 5.76 -8.49 0.24
N GLY A 222 4.69 -7.91 0.77
CA GLY A 222 3.77 -8.52 1.71
C GLY A 222 4.03 -8.11 3.16
N SER A 223 2.96 -8.00 3.94
CA SER A 223 3.02 -7.67 5.38
C SER A 223 3.07 -8.89 6.29
N GLN A 224 2.99 -10.10 5.73
CA GLN A 224 2.94 -11.37 6.46
C GLN A 224 4.21 -12.21 6.20
N LEU A 225 4.24 -13.42 6.75
CA LEU A 225 5.31 -14.40 6.53
C LEU A 225 5.50 -14.73 5.04
N ILE A 226 4.42 -14.66 4.25
CA ILE A 226 4.44 -14.93 2.81
C ILE A 226 5.11 -13.78 2.05
N ARG A 227 6.20 -14.12 1.35
CA ARG A 227 7.02 -13.18 0.60
C ARG A 227 6.61 -13.15 -0.86
N SER A 228 5.91 -12.08 -1.24
CA SER A 228 5.30 -11.93 -2.57
C SER A 228 6.31 -11.96 -3.72
N ASP A 229 7.54 -11.48 -3.47
CA ASP A 229 8.65 -11.55 -4.40
C ASP A 229 9.12 -12.97 -4.67
N GLN A 230 9.08 -13.87 -3.68
CA GLN A 230 9.50 -15.26 -3.86
C GLN A 230 8.47 -16.07 -4.64
N ILE A 231 7.18 -15.79 -4.43
CA ILE A 231 6.11 -16.33 -5.29
C ILE A 231 6.34 -15.85 -6.73
N GLY A 232 6.62 -14.55 -6.91
CA GLY A 232 6.89 -13.98 -8.23
C GLY A 232 8.10 -14.60 -8.91
N ALA A 233 9.19 -14.85 -8.17
CA ALA A 233 10.37 -15.53 -8.69
C ALA A 233 10.04 -16.96 -9.14
N ALA A 234 9.32 -17.74 -8.32
CA ALA A 234 8.90 -19.08 -8.68
C ALA A 234 8.00 -19.10 -9.95
N LEU A 235 7.10 -18.12 -10.10
CA LEU A 235 6.30 -17.97 -11.31
C LEU A 235 7.15 -17.67 -12.55
N LEU A 236 8.16 -16.82 -12.44
CA LEU A 236 9.08 -16.49 -13.54
C LEU A 236 10.00 -17.67 -13.90
N GLU A 237 10.33 -18.51 -12.92
CA GLU A 237 11.11 -19.75 -13.09
C GLU A 237 10.26 -20.92 -13.64
N HIS A 238 8.95 -20.73 -13.85
CA HIS A 238 7.99 -21.79 -14.17
C HIS A 238 7.91 -22.92 -13.11
N ASP A 239 8.35 -22.66 -11.88
CA ASP A 239 8.17 -23.56 -10.73
C ASP A 239 6.81 -23.32 -10.07
N PHE A 240 5.76 -23.77 -10.76
CA PHE A 240 4.37 -23.60 -10.34
C PHE A 240 4.06 -24.31 -9.01
N SER A 241 4.71 -25.44 -8.75
CA SER A 241 4.57 -26.19 -7.50
C SER A 241 5.08 -25.35 -6.32
N ARG A 242 6.27 -24.75 -6.44
CA ARG A 242 6.81 -23.84 -5.43
C ARG A 242 5.95 -22.59 -5.27
N ALA A 243 5.50 -21.98 -6.36
CA ALA A 243 4.66 -20.79 -6.30
C ALA A 243 3.36 -21.05 -5.51
N LEU A 244 2.68 -22.17 -5.78
CA LEU A 244 1.43 -22.51 -5.12
C LEU A 244 1.62 -22.87 -3.64
N ARG A 245 2.69 -23.61 -3.30
CA ARG A 245 3.07 -23.89 -1.91
C ARG A 245 3.36 -22.62 -1.12
N LEU A 246 4.06 -21.66 -1.72
CA LEU A 246 4.34 -20.37 -1.10
C LEU A 246 3.05 -19.55 -0.87
N ILE A 247 2.08 -19.58 -1.79
CA ILE A 247 0.75 -18.97 -1.59
C ILE A 247 0.01 -19.63 -0.43
N LEU A 248 0.16 -20.95 -0.27
CA LEU A 248 -0.38 -21.72 0.87
C LEU A 248 0.43 -21.55 2.17
N GLY A 249 1.47 -20.70 2.18
CA GLY A 249 2.23 -20.42 3.40
C GLY A 249 3.31 -21.45 3.74
N ASP A 250 3.85 -22.19 2.76
CA ASP A 250 4.98 -23.09 2.99
C ASP A 250 6.27 -22.29 3.25
N VAL A 251 6.60 -22.15 4.52
CA VAL A 251 7.71 -21.29 4.95
C VAL A 251 9.03 -22.02 5.02
N GLN A 252 9.00 -23.35 4.93
CA GLN A 252 10.18 -24.19 4.90
C GLN A 252 10.94 -24.05 3.58
N ILE A 253 10.26 -23.63 2.52
CA ILE A 253 10.84 -23.40 1.18
C ILE A 253 11.16 -21.92 0.91
N MET A 254 11.01 -21.05 1.90
CA MET A 254 11.36 -19.63 1.78
C MET A 254 12.86 -19.41 2.01
N ALA A 255 13.45 -18.51 1.20
CA ALA A 255 14.87 -18.21 1.26
C ALA A 255 15.15 -16.69 1.24
N PRO A 256 15.84 -16.10 2.24
CA PRO A 256 16.30 -16.74 3.48
C PRO A 256 15.11 -17.22 4.33
N ALA A 257 15.32 -18.13 5.28
CA ALA A 257 14.28 -18.46 6.23
C ALA A 257 13.77 -17.16 6.89
N PRO A 258 12.45 -17.00 7.10
CA PRO A 258 11.96 -15.85 7.85
C PRO A 258 12.59 -15.87 9.25
N ALA A 259 12.80 -14.68 9.83
CA ALA A 259 13.18 -14.58 11.24
C ALA A 259 12.17 -15.38 12.09
N PRO A 260 12.52 -15.85 13.31
CA PRO A 260 11.53 -16.34 14.25
C PRO A 260 10.54 -15.20 14.48
N LEU A 261 9.39 -15.24 13.79
CA LEU A 261 8.31 -14.32 14.07
C LEU A 261 7.88 -14.69 15.49
N GLY A 262 7.81 -13.69 16.39
CA GLY A 262 7.25 -13.88 17.73
C GLY A 262 5.78 -14.32 17.67
N GLU A 263 4.95 -13.90 18.61
CA GLU A 263 3.49 -14.07 18.52
C GLU A 263 2.91 -13.22 17.35
N LEU A 264 3.25 -13.54 16.10
CA LEU A 264 2.36 -13.18 15.01
C LEU A 264 1.07 -13.94 15.28
N LEU A 265 -0.01 -13.19 15.36
CA LEU A 265 -1.36 -13.72 15.44
C LEU A 265 -1.67 -14.46 14.14
N TRP A 266 -1.23 -15.72 14.08
CA TRP A 266 -1.75 -16.67 13.11
C TRP A 266 -3.25 -16.76 13.35
N ASP A 267 -4.02 -16.65 12.28
CA ASP A 267 -5.35 -17.24 12.35
C ASP A 267 -5.15 -18.74 12.43
N GLN A 268 -5.39 -19.31 13.62
CA GLN A 268 -5.15 -20.71 13.90
C GLN A 268 -5.89 -21.62 12.92
N ALA A 269 -7.10 -21.25 12.51
CA ALA A 269 -7.89 -22.02 11.55
C ALA A 269 -7.31 -21.94 10.13
N ALA A 270 -6.79 -20.77 9.72
CA ALA A 270 -6.10 -20.64 8.44
C ALA A 270 -4.80 -21.45 8.42
N LYS A 271 -4.04 -21.40 9.52
CA LYS A 271 -2.80 -22.16 9.67
C LYS A 271 -3.05 -23.66 9.64
N GLU A 272 -4.05 -24.15 10.37
CA GLU A 272 -4.42 -25.56 10.39
C GLU A 272 -4.80 -26.06 8.99
N ALA A 273 -5.61 -25.29 8.26
CA ALA A 273 -5.98 -25.61 6.88
C ALA A 273 -4.76 -25.66 5.94
N GLN A 274 -3.82 -24.73 6.08
CA GLN A 274 -2.57 -24.71 5.30
C GLN A 274 -1.68 -25.90 5.62
N ASP A 275 -1.41 -26.15 6.90
CA ASP A 275 -0.55 -27.25 7.37
C ASP A 275 -1.10 -28.62 6.93
N GLN A 276 -2.44 -28.78 6.92
CA GLN A 276 -3.11 -29.99 6.45
C GLN A 276 -2.75 -30.31 5.00
N VAL A 277 -2.79 -29.32 4.10
CA VAL A 277 -2.47 -29.51 2.68
C VAL A 277 -0.96 -29.66 2.46
N LEU A 278 -0.15 -28.84 3.13
CA LEU A 278 1.30 -28.86 2.97
C LEU A 278 1.95 -30.16 3.45
N THR A 279 1.41 -30.77 4.51
CA THR A 279 1.87 -32.08 5.00
C THR A 279 1.64 -33.18 3.95
N HIS A 280 0.47 -33.15 3.30
CA HIS A 280 0.12 -34.13 2.26
C HIS A 280 0.73 -33.81 0.89
N TRP A 281 1.30 -32.61 0.72
CA TRP A 281 2.02 -32.22 -0.50
C TRP A 281 3.19 -33.16 -0.80
N ARG A 282 3.84 -33.69 0.24
CA ARG A 282 4.96 -34.64 0.10
C ARG A 282 4.49 -36.09 -0.07
N SER A 283 3.33 -36.45 0.47
CA SER A 283 2.80 -37.82 0.41
C SER A 283 1.94 -38.09 -0.83
N GLY A 284 1.55 -37.05 -1.59
CA GLY A 284 0.80 -37.17 -2.85
C GLY A 284 -0.73 -37.09 -2.71
N SER A 285 -1.27 -37.05 -1.49
CA SER A 285 -2.72 -37.00 -1.24
C SER A 285 -3.28 -35.57 -1.15
N VAL A 286 -2.87 -34.68 -2.05
CA VAL A 286 -3.18 -33.23 -1.98
C VAL A 286 -4.67 -32.93 -2.15
N ALA A 287 -5.36 -33.63 -3.06
CA ALA A 287 -6.78 -33.36 -3.34
C ALA A 287 -7.68 -33.64 -2.13
N GLU A 288 -7.52 -34.81 -1.50
CA GLU A 288 -8.26 -35.19 -0.29
C GLU A 288 -7.94 -34.25 0.89
N ALA A 289 -6.67 -33.88 1.04
CA ALA A 289 -6.27 -32.93 2.07
C ALA A 289 -6.89 -31.53 1.84
N ALA A 290 -6.96 -31.07 0.59
CA ALA A 290 -7.56 -29.79 0.23
C ALA A 290 -9.08 -29.76 0.46
N GLU A 291 -9.79 -30.87 0.21
CA GLU A 291 -11.21 -31.01 0.50
C GLU A 291 -11.49 -30.87 2.01
N LYS A 292 -10.66 -31.51 2.85
CA LYS A 292 -10.73 -31.41 4.31
C LYS A 292 -10.33 -30.03 4.85
N ALA A 293 -9.37 -29.36 4.20
CA ALA A 293 -8.88 -28.05 4.61
C ALA A 293 -9.83 -26.89 4.23
N LEU A 294 -10.56 -27.02 3.13
CA LEU A 294 -11.48 -25.98 2.63
C LEU A 294 -12.53 -25.50 3.66
N PRO A 295 -13.21 -26.35 4.46
CA PRO A 295 -14.14 -25.88 5.49
C PRO A 295 -13.45 -25.18 6.67
N LEU A 296 -12.19 -25.53 6.97
CA LEU A 296 -11.41 -24.91 8.04
C LEU A 296 -10.95 -23.50 7.68
N MET A 297 -10.62 -23.26 6.41
CA MET A 297 -10.10 -21.98 5.94
C MET A 297 -11.14 -20.84 6.10
N PRO A 298 -10.88 -19.79 6.90
CA PRO A 298 -11.84 -18.72 7.13
C PRO A 298 -12.27 -18.01 5.84
N LYS A 299 -13.53 -17.59 5.76
CA LYS A 299 -14.13 -16.98 4.55
C LYS A 299 -13.39 -15.74 4.02
N ARG A 300 -12.64 -15.04 4.86
CA ARG A 300 -11.87 -13.84 4.46
C ARG A 300 -10.62 -14.16 3.61
N TYR A 301 -10.12 -15.39 3.63
CA TYR A 301 -8.96 -15.85 2.85
C TYR A 301 -9.39 -16.32 1.46
N ASN A 302 -9.93 -15.39 0.66
CA ASN A 302 -10.54 -15.72 -0.64
C ASN A 302 -9.56 -16.37 -1.62
N LEU A 303 -8.30 -15.93 -1.61
CA LEU A 303 -7.26 -16.46 -2.48
C LEU A 303 -6.97 -17.92 -2.13
N GLU A 304 -6.67 -18.18 -0.87
CA GLU A 304 -6.32 -19.49 -0.33
C GLU A 304 -7.50 -20.46 -0.49
N ARG A 305 -8.74 -20.01 -0.23
CA ARG A 305 -9.94 -20.80 -0.51
C ARG A 305 -10.09 -21.15 -1.99
N GLY A 306 -9.77 -20.21 -2.89
CA GLY A 306 -9.77 -20.46 -4.34
C GLY A 306 -8.74 -21.53 -4.76
N VAL A 307 -7.55 -21.48 -4.15
CA VAL A 307 -6.52 -22.52 -4.32
C VAL A 307 -7.01 -23.86 -3.81
N LEU A 308 -7.49 -23.93 -2.56
CA LEU A 308 -7.98 -25.17 -1.95
C LEU A 308 -9.11 -25.80 -2.76
N LYS A 309 -10.05 -24.98 -3.26
CA LYS A 309 -11.14 -25.47 -4.12
C LYS A 309 -10.62 -26.11 -5.41
N SER A 310 -9.61 -25.51 -6.05
CA SER A 310 -9.02 -26.04 -7.29
C SER A 310 -8.26 -27.35 -7.03
N LEU A 311 -7.47 -27.39 -5.96
CA LEU A 311 -6.75 -28.60 -5.55
C LEU A 311 -7.69 -29.76 -5.17
N ALA A 312 -8.80 -29.47 -4.48
CA ALA A 312 -9.82 -30.46 -4.14
C ALA A 312 -10.51 -31.05 -5.38
N GLN A 313 -10.51 -30.33 -6.51
CA GLN A 313 -10.98 -30.82 -7.80
C GLN A 313 -9.93 -31.66 -8.55
N GLY A 314 -8.75 -31.88 -7.96
CA GLY A 314 -7.66 -32.65 -8.56
C GLY A 314 -6.79 -31.87 -9.55
N LEU A 315 -6.95 -30.55 -9.63
CA LEU A 315 -6.12 -29.73 -10.52
C LEU A 315 -4.67 -29.72 -10.03
N ASN A 316 -3.73 -29.76 -10.97
CA ASN A 316 -2.32 -29.60 -10.66
C ASN A 316 -1.98 -28.14 -10.33
N ALA A 317 -0.71 -27.87 -9.99
CA ALA A 317 -0.27 -26.55 -9.56
C ALA A 317 -0.44 -25.47 -10.65
N GLU A 318 -0.11 -25.80 -11.91
CA GLU A 318 -0.24 -24.87 -13.03
C GLU A 318 -1.70 -24.56 -13.34
N GLU A 319 -2.54 -25.59 -13.45
CA GLU A 319 -3.98 -25.46 -13.69
C GLU A 319 -4.66 -24.63 -12.59
N THR A 320 -4.27 -24.87 -11.32
CA THR A 320 -4.77 -24.11 -10.18
C THR A 320 -4.38 -22.63 -10.27
N LEU A 321 -3.12 -22.32 -10.61
CA LEU A 321 -2.68 -20.94 -10.78
C LEU A 321 -3.41 -20.25 -11.94
N GLN A 322 -3.68 -20.94 -13.05
CA GLN A 322 -4.43 -20.40 -14.19
C GLN A 322 -5.88 -20.04 -13.85
N LYS A 323 -6.48 -20.65 -12.81
CA LYS A 323 -7.80 -20.28 -12.29
C LYS A 323 -7.79 -19.02 -11.42
N LEU A 324 -6.62 -18.59 -10.94
CA LEU A 324 -6.52 -17.39 -10.13
C LEU A 324 -6.67 -16.12 -10.99
N PRO A 325 -7.24 -15.04 -10.43
CA PRO A 325 -7.30 -13.76 -11.14
C PRO A 325 -5.91 -13.28 -11.58
N ARG A 326 -5.76 -13.01 -12.89
CA ARG A 326 -4.48 -12.57 -13.49
C ARG A 326 -3.83 -11.40 -12.76
N HIS A 327 -4.63 -10.46 -12.25
CA HIS A 327 -4.10 -9.30 -11.53
C HIS A 327 -3.38 -9.69 -10.23
N LEU A 328 -3.79 -10.76 -9.53
CA LEU A 328 -3.11 -11.27 -8.33
C LEU A 328 -1.75 -11.88 -8.69
N LEU A 329 -1.70 -12.71 -9.72
CA LEU A 329 -0.43 -13.27 -10.22
C LEU A 329 0.55 -12.16 -10.62
N MET A 330 0.03 -11.11 -11.27
CA MET A 330 0.84 -9.95 -11.62
C MET A 330 1.37 -9.17 -10.41
N LEU A 331 0.69 -9.18 -9.26
CA LEU A 331 1.22 -8.56 -8.04
C LEU A 331 2.51 -9.28 -7.59
N TYR A 332 2.54 -10.61 -7.65
CA TYR A 332 3.73 -11.40 -7.30
C TYR A 332 4.89 -11.14 -8.25
N VAL A 333 4.65 -11.19 -9.55
CA VAL A 333 5.69 -10.90 -10.57
C VAL A 333 6.24 -9.48 -10.39
N LYS A 334 5.38 -8.48 -10.16
CA LYS A 334 5.80 -7.10 -9.89
C LYS A 334 6.60 -6.98 -8.59
N ALA A 335 6.29 -7.78 -7.57
CA ALA A 335 7.07 -7.84 -6.34
C ALA A 335 8.48 -8.42 -6.60
N ALA A 336 8.62 -9.46 -7.43
CA ALA A 336 9.93 -9.98 -7.84
C ALA A 336 10.76 -8.93 -8.60
N GLN A 337 10.15 -8.23 -9.55
CA GLN A 337 10.80 -7.10 -10.25
C GLN A 337 11.22 -5.99 -9.30
N SER A 338 10.36 -5.65 -8.32
CA SER A 338 10.67 -4.66 -7.28
C SER A 338 11.87 -5.08 -6.42
N ARG A 339 12.00 -6.39 -6.14
CA ARG A 339 13.11 -6.96 -5.36
C ARG A 339 14.42 -6.84 -6.12
N ILE A 340 14.40 -7.14 -7.43
CA ILE A 340 15.54 -6.96 -8.33
C ILE A 340 15.93 -5.48 -8.40
N PHE A 341 14.97 -4.58 -8.58
CA PHE A 341 15.23 -3.14 -8.61
C PHE A 341 15.92 -2.66 -7.33
N ASN A 342 15.43 -3.06 -6.16
CA ASN A 342 16.06 -2.70 -4.89
C ASN A 342 17.52 -3.22 -4.81
N GLU A 343 17.81 -4.44 -5.26
CA GLU A 343 19.20 -4.93 -5.29
C GLU A 343 20.08 -4.15 -6.26
N VAL A 344 19.57 -3.86 -7.46
CA VAL A 344 20.31 -3.09 -8.46
C VAL A 344 20.62 -1.70 -7.92
N LEU A 345 19.66 -1.03 -7.29
CA LEU A 345 19.85 0.28 -6.66
C LEU A 345 20.88 0.21 -5.54
N SER A 346 20.76 -0.75 -4.62
CA SER A 346 21.74 -0.98 -3.55
C SER A 346 23.15 -1.18 -4.11
N ARG A 347 23.32 -2.02 -5.14
CA ARG A 347 24.62 -2.29 -5.76
C ARG A 347 25.18 -1.09 -6.51
N ARG A 348 24.33 -0.33 -7.22
CA ARG A 348 24.72 0.88 -7.95
C ARG A 348 25.28 1.93 -6.99
N VAL A 349 24.59 2.15 -5.86
CA VAL A 349 25.03 3.10 -4.84
C VAL A 349 26.31 2.62 -4.15
N ALA A 350 26.39 1.34 -3.76
CA ALA A 350 27.56 0.80 -3.09
C ALA A 350 28.84 0.84 -3.96
N ARG A 351 28.71 0.67 -5.28
CA ARG A 351 29.87 0.65 -6.20
C ARG A 351 30.26 2.00 -6.76
N HIS A 352 29.28 2.85 -7.04
CA HIS A 352 29.48 4.05 -7.87
C HIS A 352 28.85 5.31 -7.26
N GLY A 353 28.32 5.25 -6.04
CA GLY A 353 27.67 6.38 -5.38
C GLY A 353 26.37 6.79 -6.07
N VAL A 354 26.01 8.08 -5.99
CA VAL A 354 24.76 8.63 -6.57
C VAL A 354 24.97 9.64 -7.68
N THR A 355 26.23 9.90 -8.04
CA THR A 355 26.57 10.75 -9.17
C THR A 355 26.33 10.00 -10.47
N PRO A 356 25.62 10.57 -11.46
CA PRO A 356 25.52 10.03 -12.81
C PRO A 356 26.88 9.60 -13.37
N GLN A 357 26.91 8.48 -14.08
CA GLN A 357 28.10 7.90 -14.72
C GLN A 357 27.85 7.64 -16.20
N LEU A 358 28.94 7.53 -16.97
CA LEU A 358 28.89 7.06 -18.35
C LEU A 358 28.20 5.67 -18.41
N GLY A 359 27.24 5.52 -19.31
CA GLY A 359 26.42 4.32 -19.49
C GLY A 359 25.15 4.25 -18.64
N ASP A 360 24.96 5.16 -17.67
CA ASP A 360 23.70 5.24 -16.92
C ASP A 360 22.52 5.62 -17.83
N MET A 361 21.30 5.38 -17.34
CA MET A 361 20.06 5.80 -17.99
C MET A 361 19.44 6.97 -17.24
N ALA A 362 19.09 8.03 -17.96
CA ALA A 362 18.41 9.21 -17.42
C ALA A 362 17.06 9.44 -18.10
N LYS A 363 16.13 10.08 -17.38
CA LYS A 363 14.84 10.51 -17.94
C LYS A 363 14.90 12.01 -18.23
N ALA A 364 14.90 12.36 -19.51
CA ALA A 364 14.86 13.74 -19.99
C ALA A 364 13.57 14.45 -19.57
N ARG A 365 13.55 15.79 -19.57
CA ARG A 365 12.32 16.59 -19.32
C ARG A 365 11.18 16.26 -20.27
N SER A 366 11.50 15.82 -21.49
CA SER A 366 10.51 15.31 -22.46
C SER A 366 9.84 14.00 -22.03
N GLY A 367 10.33 13.36 -20.98
CA GLY A 367 9.89 12.06 -20.50
C GLY A 367 10.60 10.87 -21.15
N LYS A 368 11.41 11.10 -22.20
CA LYS A 368 12.17 10.05 -22.88
C LYS A 368 13.33 9.57 -22.02
N LEU A 369 13.64 8.28 -22.14
CA LEU A 369 14.82 7.68 -21.54
C LEU A 369 16.02 7.84 -22.49
N VAL A 370 17.16 8.24 -21.95
CA VAL A 370 18.39 8.54 -22.68
C VAL A 370 19.57 7.85 -21.99
N HIS A 371 20.45 7.21 -22.78
CA HIS A 371 21.72 6.68 -22.29
C HIS A 371 22.71 7.83 -22.13
N LEU A 372 23.44 7.85 -21.01
CA LEU A 372 24.46 8.85 -20.74
C LEU A 372 25.77 8.45 -21.44
N ASP A 373 26.08 9.12 -22.53
CA ASP A 373 27.36 9.07 -23.25
C ASP A 373 28.23 10.30 -22.93
N GLU A 374 29.35 10.48 -23.65
CA GLU A 374 30.27 11.60 -23.44
C GLU A 374 29.63 12.98 -23.68
N GLU A 375 28.57 13.05 -24.52
CA GLU A 375 27.87 14.28 -24.84
C GLU A 375 26.75 14.60 -23.83
N THR A 376 26.00 13.57 -23.45
CA THR A 376 24.79 13.72 -22.63
C THR A 376 25.05 13.66 -21.12
N LEU A 377 26.15 13.04 -20.66
CA LEU A 377 26.51 13.01 -19.24
C LEU A 377 26.70 14.42 -18.65
N PRO A 378 27.45 15.35 -19.27
CA PRO A 378 27.54 16.74 -18.79
C PRO A 378 26.18 17.43 -18.72
N MET A 379 25.30 17.20 -19.69
CA MET A 379 23.94 17.77 -19.70
C MET A 379 23.07 17.25 -18.55
N ALA A 380 23.19 15.96 -18.24
CA ALA A 380 22.50 15.35 -17.11
C ALA A 380 23.01 15.91 -15.77
N MET A 381 24.33 16.09 -15.64
CA MET A 381 24.94 16.67 -14.44
C MET A 381 24.48 18.11 -14.18
N ASP A 382 24.27 18.89 -15.24
CA ASP A 382 23.79 20.28 -15.17
C ASP A 382 22.26 20.40 -15.06
N GLY A 383 21.51 19.29 -15.06
CA GLY A 383 20.04 19.30 -15.03
C GLY A 383 19.38 19.85 -16.31
N LYS A 384 20.09 19.78 -17.45
CA LYS A 384 19.66 20.30 -18.77
C LYS A 384 19.08 19.23 -19.71
N LEU A 385 19.03 17.97 -19.28
CA LEU A 385 18.62 16.81 -20.09
C LEU A 385 17.09 16.76 -20.38
#